data_AF-A0A7Z8VQB1-F1
#
_entry.id   AF-A0A7Z8VQB1-F1
#
_cell.length_a   1.000
_cell.length_b   1.000
_cell.length_c   1.000
_cell.angle_alpha   90.00
_cell.angle_beta   90.00
_cell.angle_gamma   90.00
#
_symmetry.space_group_name_H-M   'P 1'
#
loop_
_entity.id
_entity.type
_entity.pdbx_description
1 polymer ?
#
loop_
_entity_poly.entity_id
_entity_poly.type
_entity_poly.pdbx_seq_one_letter_code
_entity_poly.pdbx_strand_id
1 'polypeptide(L)'
;LITGTETCDLPSDKETAIRQRYKKYLPEEKSLKFITSWKATDKKFNEKTNLLVFFENRIDEQLHKCIEFKNHRKDVSNILSQMMSSVEKWKKDAGSMNRDVVFLITADHGMTVTQASYEGGNLGDVKERVFEVAKSYQNKNEAFSYVPNADKNAFLIPKKRLRLTRKALLSHGGLTPEEVLIPFVTLTSKIPDSIKTPLELKVLNEKCQRVAEKSWELSVELVASVRVDNICIKFEAPFIGEASLTTIAENSTQKLLLSFSAPVEQSGLRALSLQLTYDRTGAHEV
;
A
#
# COMPACT_ATOMS: atom_id res chain seq x y z
N LEU A 1 11.51 -11.44 4.85
CA LEU A 1 11.63 -12.10 3.53
C LEU A 1 10.27 -12.68 3.13
N ILE A 2 9.90 -12.61 1.85
CA ILE A 2 8.61 -13.08 1.31
C ILE A 2 8.61 -14.62 1.18
N THR A 3 9.14 -15.36 2.16
CA THR A 3 9.18 -16.83 2.18
C THR A 3 8.33 -17.41 3.31
N GLY A 4 8.05 -16.60 4.34
CA GLY A 4 7.40 -17.03 5.58
C GLY A 4 8.27 -17.91 6.47
N THR A 5 9.58 -17.96 6.21
CA THR A 5 10.56 -18.77 6.94
C THR A 5 11.44 -17.86 7.79
N GLU A 6 11.87 -18.36 8.96
CA GLU A 6 12.79 -17.64 9.83
C GLU A 6 14.12 -17.37 9.12
N THR A 7 14.71 -16.20 9.37
CA THR A 7 15.91 -15.75 8.66
C THR A 7 17.11 -16.68 8.89
N CYS A 8 17.20 -17.36 10.04
CA CYS A 8 18.26 -18.31 10.35
C CYS A 8 18.24 -19.56 9.47
N ASP A 9 17.07 -19.91 8.93
CA ASP A 9 16.87 -21.12 8.11
C ASP A 9 16.94 -20.80 6.61
N LEU A 10 17.18 -19.54 6.24
CA LEU A 10 17.24 -19.09 4.86
C LEU A 10 18.68 -18.97 4.37
N PRO A 11 18.93 -19.27 3.08
CA PRO A 11 20.18 -18.89 2.43
C PRO A 11 20.45 -17.39 2.57
N SER A 12 21.74 -17.03 2.63
CA SER A 12 22.17 -15.62 2.70
C SER A 12 21.76 -14.81 1.46
N ASP A 13 21.66 -15.48 0.31
CA ASP A 13 21.21 -14.87 -0.95
C ASP A 13 19.68 -14.89 -1.08
N LYS A 14 19.08 -13.70 -1.21
CA LYS A 14 17.62 -13.51 -1.28
C LYS A 14 16.99 -14.19 -2.50
N GLU A 15 17.66 -14.19 -3.64
CA GLU A 15 17.14 -14.82 -4.86
C GLU A 15 17.10 -16.34 -4.70
N THR A 16 18.17 -16.93 -4.16
CA THR A 16 18.29 -18.35 -3.85
C THR A 16 17.22 -18.79 -2.87
N ALA A 17 16.99 -18.01 -1.80
CA ALA A 17 15.92 -18.27 -0.83
C ALA A 17 14.53 -18.36 -1.49
N ILE A 18 14.21 -17.43 -2.40
CA ILE A 18 12.92 -17.42 -3.13
C ILE A 18 12.83 -18.62 -4.08
N ARG A 19 13.89 -18.92 -4.84
CA ARG A 19 13.92 -20.06 -5.76
C ARG A 19 13.71 -21.39 -5.05
N GLN A 20 14.38 -21.59 -3.91
CA GLN A 20 14.22 -22.81 -3.12
C GLN A 20 12.80 -22.94 -2.56
N ARG A 21 12.27 -21.86 -1.97
CA ARG A 21 10.93 -21.85 -1.36
C ARG A 21 9.83 -22.12 -2.39
N TYR A 22 9.93 -21.51 -3.57
CA TYR A 22 8.90 -21.56 -4.61
C TYR A 22 9.28 -22.43 -5.81
N LYS A 23 10.20 -23.39 -5.63
CA LYS A 23 10.74 -24.25 -6.71
C LYS A 23 9.67 -24.87 -7.61
N LYS A 24 8.53 -25.30 -7.03
CA LYS A 24 7.39 -25.87 -7.76
C LYS A 24 6.79 -24.90 -8.80
N TYR A 25 6.82 -23.60 -8.51
CA TYR A 25 6.26 -22.53 -9.34
C TYR A 25 7.33 -21.82 -10.19
N LEU A 26 8.61 -22.02 -9.84
CA LEU A 26 9.78 -21.44 -10.48
C LEU A 26 10.73 -22.51 -11.05
N PRO A 27 10.25 -23.38 -11.97
CA PRO A 27 11.00 -24.56 -12.41
C PRO A 27 12.22 -24.22 -13.29
N GLU A 28 12.16 -23.12 -14.06
CA GLU A 28 13.23 -22.69 -14.96
C GLU A 28 14.00 -21.49 -14.38
N GLU A 29 15.27 -21.33 -14.73
CA GLU A 29 16.06 -20.15 -14.32
C GLU A 29 15.36 -18.83 -14.69
N LYS A 30 14.82 -18.76 -15.91
CA LYS A 30 14.10 -17.62 -16.47
C LYS A 30 12.71 -17.38 -15.87
N SER A 31 12.22 -18.29 -15.02
CA SER A 31 10.90 -18.16 -14.39
C SER A 31 10.87 -17.16 -13.23
N LEU A 32 12.02 -16.84 -12.66
CA LEU A 32 12.19 -15.75 -11.69
C LEU A 32 13.03 -14.64 -12.31
N LYS A 33 12.54 -13.40 -12.18
CA LYS A 33 13.33 -12.20 -12.41
C LYS A 33 13.48 -11.41 -11.11
N PHE A 34 14.72 -11.11 -10.76
CA PHE A 34 15.05 -10.37 -9.57
C PHE A 34 15.64 -9.01 -9.95
N ILE A 35 15.02 -7.92 -9.51
CA ILE A 35 15.39 -6.54 -9.82
C ILE A 35 15.67 -5.82 -8.50
N THR A 36 16.95 -5.51 -8.25
CA THR A 36 17.40 -4.81 -7.03
C THR A 36 17.73 -3.34 -7.26
N SER A 37 17.64 -2.87 -8.51
CA SER A 37 17.97 -1.51 -8.88
C SER A 37 16.93 -0.97 -9.84
N TRP A 38 16.46 0.25 -9.57
CA TRP A 38 15.57 0.99 -10.46
C TRP A 38 16.19 1.18 -11.86
N LYS A 39 17.52 1.20 -11.99
CA LYS A 39 18.20 1.28 -13.29
C LYS A 39 18.05 0.02 -14.13
N ALA A 40 17.65 -1.09 -13.52
CA ALA A 40 17.41 -2.37 -14.18
C ALA A 40 15.93 -2.61 -14.53
N THR A 41 15.04 -1.63 -14.32
CA THR A 41 13.59 -1.78 -14.59
C THR A 41 13.25 -1.79 -16.08
N ASP A 42 14.18 -1.40 -16.97
CA ASP A 42 13.97 -1.49 -18.42
C ASP A 42 14.09 -2.93 -18.97
N LYS A 43 14.38 -3.91 -18.11
CA LYS A 43 14.37 -5.33 -18.48
C LYS A 43 12.94 -5.80 -18.71
N LYS A 44 12.55 -5.94 -19.98
CA LYS A 44 11.32 -6.65 -20.40
C LYS A 44 11.27 -8.05 -19.81
N PHE A 45 10.08 -8.55 -19.48
CA PHE A 45 9.89 -9.97 -19.19
C PHE A 45 9.28 -10.71 -20.39
N ASN A 46 9.31 -12.03 -20.32
CA ASN A 46 8.87 -12.91 -21.40
C ASN A 46 7.89 -13.95 -20.87
N GLU A 47 7.35 -14.76 -21.78
CA GLU A 47 6.35 -15.78 -21.49
C GLU A 47 6.80 -16.79 -20.41
N LYS A 48 8.12 -17.04 -20.30
CA LYS A 48 8.69 -17.95 -19.30
C LYS A 48 8.73 -17.36 -17.89
N THR A 49 8.53 -16.05 -17.73
CA THR A 49 8.59 -15.38 -16.41
C THR A 49 7.30 -15.64 -15.64
N ASN A 50 7.42 -16.24 -14.45
CA ASN A 50 6.30 -16.54 -13.54
C ASN A 50 6.27 -15.61 -12.34
N LEU A 51 7.44 -15.16 -11.87
CA LEU A 51 7.56 -14.21 -10.77
C LEU A 51 8.60 -13.14 -11.10
N LEU A 52 8.22 -11.89 -10.88
CA LEU A 52 9.14 -10.75 -10.88
C LEU A 52 9.17 -10.19 -9.46
N VAL A 53 10.36 -10.04 -8.91
CA VAL A 53 10.59 -9.44 -7.59
C VAL A 53 11.37 -8.15 -7.79
N PHE A 54 10.80 -7.04 -7.34
CA PHE A 54 11.41 -5.72 -7.41
C PHE A 54 11.63 -5.16 -6.00
N PHE A 55 12.88 -4.88 -5.66
CA PHE A 55 13.27 -4.26 -4.40
C PHE A 55 13.58 -2.77 -4.63
N GLU A 56 12.85 -1.90 -3.93
CA GLU A 56 13.03 -0.45 -3.97
C GLU A 56 13.45 0.08 -2.60
N ASN A 57 14.76 0.33 -2.42
CA ASN A 57 15.31 0.82 -1.16
C ASN A 57 15.32 2.34 -1.04
N ARG A 58 15.12 3.07 -2.16
CA ARG A 58 15.24 4.54 -2.16
C ARG A 58 14.18 5.22 -1.31
N ILE A 59 13.02 4.58 -1.11
CA ILE A 59 11.96 5.10 -0.23
C ILE A 59 12.52 5.23 1.19
N ASP A 60 13.07 4.16 1.75
CA ASP A 60 13.64 4.17 3.10
C ASP A 60 14.80 5.18 3.21
N GLU A 61 15.75 5.14 2.28
CA GLU A 61 16.89 6.07 2.24
C GLU A 61 16.45 7.55 2.19
N GLN A 62 15.36 7.84 1.49
CA GLN A 62 14.83 9.20 1.37
C GLN A 62 14.08 9.61 2.63
N LEU A 63 13.32 8.69 3.25
CA LEU A 63 12.61 8.96 4.49
C LEU A 63 13.57 9.23 5.65
N HIS A 64 14.71 8.54 5.75
CA HIS A 64 15.74 8.82 6.76
C HIS A 64 16.40 10.21 6.61
N LYS A 65 16.36 10.78 5.41
CA LYS A 65 16.87 12.14 5.15
C LYS A 65 15.83 13.22 5.42
N CYS A 66 14.56 12.84 5.61
CA CYS A 66 13.50 13.81 5.77
C CYS A 66 13.52 14.43 7.17
N ILE A 67 13.56 15.76 7.22
CA ILE A 67 13.64 16.53 8.47
C ILE A 67 12.25 16.67 9.12
N GLU A 68 11.19 16.72 8.32
CA GLU A 68 9.83 16.96 8.79
C GLU A 68 8.83 15.98 8.18
N PHE A 69 8.02 15.34 9.03
CA PHE A 69 7.03 14.34 8.61
C PHE A 69 6.09 14.83 7.49
N LYS A 70 5.68 16.10 7.52
CA LYS A 70 4.78 16.69 6.51
C LYS A 70 5.37 16.66 5.09
N ASN A 71 6.68 16.60 4.93
CA ASN A 71 7.35 16.60 3.63
C ASN A 71 7.52 15.19 3.04
N HIS A 72 7.27 14.12 3.81
CA HIS A 72 7.51 12.73 3.39
C HIS A 72 6.88 12.39 2.05
N ARG A 73 5.59 12.70 1.92
CA ARG A 73 4.84 12.39 0.69
C ARG A 73 5.45 13.07 -0.52
N LYS A 74 5.86 14.33 -0.37
CA LYS A 74 6.53 15.09 -1.42
C LYS A 74 7.88 14.48 -1.75
N ASP A 75 8.66 14.14 -0.74
CA ASP A 75 10.03 13.64 -0.92
C ASP A 75 10.08 12.26 -1.60
N VAL A 76 9.11 11.40 -1.35
CA VAL A 76 9.03 10.08 -2.00
C VAL A 76 8.21 10.08 -3.30
N SER A 77 7.50 11.16 -3.62
CA SER A 77 6.57 11.23 -4.77
C SER A 77 7.22 10.86 -6.11
N ASN A 78 8.45 11.35 -6.34
CA ASN A 78 9.21 11.04 -7.55
C ASN A 78 9.57 9.56 -7.63
N ILE A 79 9.96 8.94 -6.51
CA ILE A 79 10.29 7.51 -6.43
C ILE A 79 9.04 6.69 -6.73
N LEU A 80 7.91 7.01 -6.08
CA LEU A 80 6.63 6.35 -6.33
C LEU A 80 6.19 6.46 -7.79
N SER A 81 6.33 7.65 -8.40
CA SER A 81 5.97 7.86 -9.80
C SER A 81 6.81 6.99 -10.76
N GLN A 82 8.10 6.81 -10.45
CA GLN A 82 8.99 5.91 -11.20
C GLN A 82 8.58 4.44 -11.01
N MET A 83 8.27 4.01 -9.78
CA MET A 83 7.78 2.65 -9.53
C MET A 83 6.50 2.37 -10.31
N MET A 84 5.53 3.29 -10.28
CA MET A 84 4.27 3.16 -11.00
C MET A 84 4.48 3.10 -12.51
N SER A 85 5.46 3.83 -13.04
CA SER A 85 5.83 3.74 -14.46
C SER A 85 6.35 2.35 -14.83
N SER A 86 7.12 1.70 -13.95
CA SER A 86 7.57 0.31 -14.15
C SER A 86 6.41 -0.68 -14.06
N VAL A 87 5.47 -0.49 -13.12
CA VAL A 87 4.25 -1.30 -13.03
C VAL A 87 3.42 -1.22 -14.32
N GLU A 88 3.25 -0.03 -14.90
CA GLU A 88 2.55 0.14 -16.18
C GLU A 88 3.27 -0.54 -17.34
N LYS A 89 4.59 -0.40 -17.43
CA LYS A 89 5.40 -1.12 -18.43
C LYS A 89 5.17 -2.63 -18.31
N TRP A 90 5.20 -3.16 -17.09
CA TRP A 90 5.00 -4.59 -16.87
C TRP A 90 3.59 -5.05 -17.17
N LYS A 91 2.57 -4.25 -16.84
CA LYS A 91 1.19 -4.51 -17.24
C LYS A 91 1.06 -4.58 -18.76
N LYS A 92 1.71 -3.67 -19.49
CA LYS A 92 1.73 -3.66 -20.96
C LYS A 92 2.42 -4.89 -21.54
N ASP A 93 3.57 -5.28 -20.98
CA ASP A 93 4.27 -6.50 -21.38
C ASP A 93 3.35 -7.74 -21.19
N ALA A 94 2.73 -7.90 -20.02
CA ALA A 94 1.79 -9.00 -19.76
C ALA A 94 0.60 -9.01 -20.74
N GLY A 95 0.01 -7.84 -21.01
CA GLY A 95 -1.07 -7.69 -21.97
C GLY A 95 -0.67 -8.10 -23.39
N SER A 96 0.55 -7.80 -23.83
CA SER A 96 1.05 -8.24 -25.14
C SER A 96 1.18 -9.77 -25.27
N MET A 97 1.27 -10.48 -24.14
CA MET A 97 1.32 -11.94 -24.05
C MET A 97 -0.06 -12.55 -23.72
N ASN A 98 -1.12 -11.74 -23.69
CA ASN A 98 -2.46 -12.15 -23.25
C ASN A 98 -2.47 -12.83 -21.86
N ARG A 99 -1.69 -12.28 -20.92
CA ARG A 99 -1.58 -12.81 -19.55
C ARG A 99 -2.15 -11.83 -18.55
N ASP A 100 -2.85 -12.37 -17.57
CA ASP A 100 -3.16 -11.65 -16.34
C ASP A 100 -1.93 -11.56 -15.44
N VAL A 101 -1.81 -10.42 -14.77
CA VAL A 101 -0.76 -10.14 -13.80
C VAL A 101 -1.37 -9.65 -12.49
N VAL A 102 -0.81 -10.14 -11.40
CA VAL A 102 -1.10 -9.68 -10.04
C VAL A 102 0.18 -9.05 -9.48
N PHE A 103 0.08 -7.79 -9.08
CA PHE A 103 1.16 -7.10 -8.36
C PHE A 103 0.86 -7.16 -6.87
N LEU A 104 1.82 -7.68 -6.11
CA LEU A 104 1.81 -7.66 -4.66
C LEU A 104 2.85 -6.63 -4.20
N ILE A 105 2.40 -5.58 -3.52
CA ILE A 105 3.25 -4.51 -3.03
C ILE A 105 3.23 -4.57 -1.50
N THR A 106 4.42 -4.68 -0.91
CA THR A 106 4.58 -4.73 0.55
C THR A 106 5.87 -4.03 0.99
N ALA A 107 6.04 -3.89 2.30
CA ALA A 107 7.24 -3.36 2.92
C ALA A 107 7.87 -4.43 3.82
N ASP A 108 9.15 -4.29 4.13
CA ASP A 108 9.84 -5.11 5.13
C ASP A 108 9.65 -4.56 6.55
N HIS A 109 9.52 -3.25 6.71
CA HIS A 109 9.18 -2.61 7.97
C HIS A 109 8.45 -1.27 7.77
N GLY A 110 7.86 -0.77 8.86
CA GLY A 110 7.31 0.59 8.93
C GLY A 110 8.36 1.63 9.33
N MET A 111 7.91 2.85 9.60
CA MET A 111 8.70 3.88 10.29
C MET A 111 7.93 4.42 11.49
N THR A 112 8.63 4.61 12.62
CA THR A 112 8.04 5.21 13.82
C THR A 112 8.44 6.68 13.91
N VAL A 113 7.44 7.56 13.95
CA VAL A 113 7.61 8.99 14.28
C VAL A 113 7.75 9.12 15.80
N THR A 114 8.89 9.64 16.24
CA THR A 114 9.12 9.92 17.66
C THR A 114 8.35 11.17 18.11
N GLN A 115 7.85 11.15 19.34
CA GLN A 115 6.99 12.19 19.92
C GLN A 115 7.71 13.04 20.97
N ALA A 116 8.77 12.51 21.60
CA ALA A 116 9.52 13.21 22.63
C ALA A 116 10.99 12.75 22.67
N SER A 117 11.86 13.58 23.23
CA SER A 117 13.24 13.18 23.55
C SER A 117 13.28 12.37 24.84
N TYR A 118 14.12 11.35 24.92
CA TYR A 118 14.47 10.72 26.19
C TYR A 118 15.36 11.65 27.01
N GLU A 119 14.99 11.90 28.27
CA GLU A 119 15.70 12.82 29.18
C GLU A 119 16.40 12.09 30.35
N GLY A 120 16.37 10.75 30.38
CA GLY A 120 17.02 9.99 31.44
C GLY A 120 18.53 9.78 31.19
N GLY A 121 19.19 9.13 32.17
CA GLY A 121 20.60 8.77 32.06
C GLY A 121 20.88 7.75 30.96
N ASN A 122 22.12 7.72 30.48
CA ASN A 122 22.54 6.75 29.46
C ASN A 122 22.44 5.32 30.00
N LEU A 123 21.72 4.44 29.29
CA LEU A 123 21.50 3.06 29.70
C LEU A 123 22.40 2.06 28.96
N GLY A 124 23.07 2.47 27.88
CA GLY A 124 23.89 1.62 27.01
C GLY A 124 24.35 2.35 25.75
N ASP A 125 24.75 1.61 24.72
CA ASP A 125 25.10 2.21 23.44
C ASP A 125 23.83 2.56 22.66
N VAL A 126 23.74 3.79 22.16
CA VAL A 126 22.56 4.24 21.40
C VAL A 126 22.62 3.70 19.99
N LYS A 127 21.61 2.91 19.62
CA LYS A 127 21.40 2.41 18.25
C LYS A 127 19.99 2.80 17.82
N GLU A 128 19.89 3.84 16.99
CA GLU A 128 18.60 4.42 16.56
C GLU A 128 17.72 4.85 17.74
N ARG A 129 16.66 4.07 18.04
CA ARG A 129 15.70 4.27 19.15
C ARG A 129 15.93 3.32 20.32
N VAL A 130 16.89 2.40 20.23
CA VAL A 130 17.15 1.42 21.30
C VAL A 130 18.48 1.69 21.98
N PHE A 131 18.59 1.26 23.24
CA PHE A 131 19.90 1.06 23.85
C PHE A 131 20.32 -0.38 23.63
N GLU A 132 21.50 -0.58 23.09
CA GLU A 132 22.21 -1.86 23.11
C GLU A 132 22.92 -1.99 24.46
N VAL A 133 22.64 -3.06 25.20
CA VAL A 133 23.13 -3.29 26.55
C VAL A 133 23.76 -4.68 26.68
N ALA A 134 24.69 -4.82 27.61
CA ALA A 134 25.29 -6.12 27.90
C ALA A 134 24.21 -7.17 28.23
N LYS A 135 24.42 -8.43 27.83
CA LYS A 135 23.47 -9.53 28.10
C LYS A 135 23.17 -9.69 29.60
N SER A 136 24.12 -9.35 30.46
CA SER A 136 24.01 -9.36 31.92
C SER A 136 23.26 -8.17 32.52
N TYR A 137 22.73 -7.24 31.71
CA TYR A 137 22.03 -6.06 32.19
C TYR A 137 20.79 -6.42 33.00
N GLN A 138 20.74 -5.96 34.26
CA GLN A 138 19.67 -6.30 35.20
C GLN A 138 18.68 -5.16 35.47
N ASN A 139 18.81 -4.00 34.81
CA ASN A 139 17.96 -2.87 35.13
C ASN A 139 16.55 -3.06 34.55
N LYS A 140 15.54 -3.04 35.43
CA LYS A 140 14.12 -3.09 35.09
C LYS A 140 13.56 -1.68 34.93
N ASN A 141 14.16 -0.86 34.06
CA ASN A 141 13.60 0.46 33.79
C ASN A 141 12.20 0.28 33.19
N GLU A 142 11.15 0.66 33.93
CA GLU A 142 9.76 0.41 33.54
C GLU A 142 9.35 1.11 32.24
N ALA A 143 10.07 2.16 31.84
CA ALA A 143 9.85 2.86 30.59
C ALA A 143 10.37 2.09 29.36
N PHE A 144 11.14 1.02 29.56
CA PHE A 144 11.74 0.21 28.51
C PHE A 144 11.32 -1.26 28.64
N SER A 145 11.24 -1.93 27.50
CA SER A 145 11.11 -3.38 27.39
C SER A 145 12.49 -3.97 27.09
N TYR A 146 12.91 -4.94 27.89
CA TYR A 146 14.14 -5.69 27.65
C TYR A 146 13.88 -6.81 26.65
N VAL A 147 14.63 -6.82 25.55
CA VAL A 147 14.58 -7.84 24.51
C VAL A 147 15.93 -8.56 24.47
N PRO A 148 16.01 -9.82 24.94
CA PRO A 148 17.24 -10.58 24.89
C PRO A 148 17.61 -10.91 23.43
N ASN A 149 18.90 -10.89 23.13
CA ASN A 149 19.46 -11.47 21.92
C ASN A 149 20.32 -12.67 22.34
N ALA A 150 19.99 -13.87 21.84
CA ALA A 150 20.59 -15.12 22.34
C ALA A 150 22.13 -15.11 22.26
N ASP A 151 22.69 -14.55 21.18
CA ASP A 151 24.11 -14.62 20.86
C ASP A 151 24.84 -13.27 20.95
N LYS A 152 24.14 -12.19 21.34
CA LYS A 152 24.69 -10.82 21.34
C LYS A 152 24.21 -10.01 22.54
N ASN A 153 24.58 -8.73 22.55
CA ASN A 153 24.01 -7.73 23.43
C ASN A 153 22.47 -7.72 23.33
N ALA A 154 21.82 -7.45 24.46
CA ALA A 154 20.38 -7.28 24.52
C ALA A 154 19.99 -5.85 24.13
N PHE A 155 18.69 -5.64 23.88
CA PHE A 155 18.16 -4.32 23.52
C PHE A 155 17.14 -3.85 24.55
N LEU A 156 17.22 -2.57 24.90
CA LEU A 156 16.18 -1.86 25.63
C LEU A 156 15.37 -1.03 24.64
N ILE A 157 14.10 -1.37 24.49
CA ILE A 157 13.16 -0.71 23.57
C ILE A 157 12.24 0.20 24.38
N PRO A 158 12.17 1.51 24.11
CA PRO A 158 11.27 2.39 24.85
C PRO A 158 9.82 2.02 24.56
N LYS A 159 8.99 1.90 25.60
CA LYS A 159 7.55 1.63 25.47
C LYS A 159 6.76 2.80 24.88
N LYS A 160 7.34 3.99 24.91
CA LYS A 160 6.82 5.21 24.28
C LYS A 160 7.65 5.54 23.04
N ARG A 161 7.09 6.34 22.13
CA ARG A 161 7.76 6.82 20.92
C ARG A 161 8.82 7.88 21.24
N LEU A 162 9.90 7.49 21.91
CA LEU A 162 10.98 8.38 22.33
C LEU A 162 12.13 8.34 21.32
N ARG A 163 12.77 9.49 21.07
CA ARG A 163 14.06 9.57 20.38
C ARG A 163 15.20 9.58 21.40
N LEU A 164 16.23 8.79 21.15
CA LEU A 164 17.47 8.76 21.94
C LEU A 164 18.53 9.75 21.43
N THR A 165 18.37 10.23 20.19
CA THR A 165 19.26 11.23 19.59
C THR A 165 18.46 12.41 19.03
N ARG A 166 19.10 13.59 18.97
CA ARG A 166 18.46 14.81 18.43
C ARG A 166 18.14 14.74 16.93
N LYS A 167 18.77 13.81 16.19
CA LYS A 167 18.66 13.70 14.73
C LYS A 167 17.68 12.60 14.28
N ALA A 168 17.22 11.73 15.17
CA ALA A 168 16.35 10.61 14.85
C ALA A 168 14.87 10.96 15.10
N LEU A 169 14.31 11.92 14.34
CA LEU A 169 12.86 12.19 14.39
C LEU A 169 12.07 10.95 13.93
N LEU A 170 12.65 10.22 12.98
CA LEU A 170 12.19 8.95 12.46
C LEU A 170 13.19 7.86 12.84
N SER A 171 12.68 6.68 13.14
CA SER A 171 13.48 5.48 13.34
C SER A 171 12.83 4.33 12.59
N HIS A 172 13.59 3.26 12.33
CA HIS A 172 12.99 2.03 11.82
C HIS A 172 11.81 1.64 12.73
N GLY A 173 10.64 1.53 12.10
CA GLY A 173 9.38 1.26 12.79
C GLY A 173 9.21 -0.22 13.07
N GLY A 174 8.23 -0.56 13.90
CA GLY A 174 7.91 -1.96 14.21
C GLY A 174 8.80 -2.60 15.28
N LEU A 175 9.38 -1.80 16.17
CA LEU A 175 10.05 -2.35 17.37
C LEU A 175 9.04 -2.90 18.39
N THR A 176 7.77 -2.47 18.30
CA THR A 176 6.66 -3.04 19.05
C THR A 176 5.52 -3.38 18.09
N PRO A 177 4.67 -4.38 18.40
CA PRO A 177 3.55 -4.77 17.53
C PRO A 177 2.62 -3.60 17.15
N GLU A 178 2.46 -2.62 18.05
CA GLU A 178 1.60 -1.44 17.87
C GLU A 178 2.16 -0.43 16.86
N GLU A 179 3.41 -0.60 16.43
CA GLU A 179 4.10 0.24 15.45
C GLU A 179 4.32 -0.48 14.11
N VAL A 180 3.93 -1.75 14.03
CA VAL A 180 4.03 -2.54 12.80
C VAL A 180 2.78 -2.31 11.97
N LEU A 181 2.85 -1.37 11.02
CA LEU A 181 1.95 -1.36 9.87
C LEU A 181 2.77 -1.67 8.63
N ILE A 182 2.64 -2.91 8.14
CA ILE A 182 3.22 -3.31 6.87
C ILE A 182 2.08 -3.34 5.85
N PRO A 183 2.05 -2.41 4.87
CA PRO A 183 1.03 -2.44 3.85
C PRO A 183 1.14 -3.74 3.04
N PHE A 184 -0.01 -4.31 2.70
CA PHE A 184 -0.11 -5.39 1.73
C PHE A 184 -1.16 -5.00 0.71
N VAL A 185 -0.69 -4.52 -0.45
CA VAL A 185 -1.55 -4.01 -1.52
C VAL A 185 -1.51 -4.99 -2.68
N THR A 186 -2.69 -5.41 -3.13
CA THR A 186 -2.87 -6.25 -4.32
C THR A 186 -3.41 -5.39 -5.45
N LEU A 187 -2.71 -5.35 -6.59
CA LEU A 187 -3.21 -4.77 -7.83
C LEU A 187 -3.39 -5.88 -8.86
N THR A 188 -4.53 -5.92 -9.53
CA THR A 188 -4.85 -6.94 -10.54
C THR A 188 -5.06 -6.28 -11.89
N SER A 189 -4.59 -6.92 -12.97
CA SER A 189 -4.93 -6.51 -14.33
C SER A 189 -6.34 -6.90 -14.75
N LYS A 190 -6.96 -7.86 -14.06
CA LYS A 190 -8.31 -8.31 -14.34
C LYS A 190 -9.29 -7.18 -13.98
N ILE A 191 -10.06 -6.74 -14.96
CA ILE A 191 -11.24 -5.91 -14.73
C ILE A 191 -12.22 -6.79 -13.95
N PRO A 192 -12.69 -6.38 -12.75
CA PRO A 192 -13.70 -7.15 -12.02
C PRO A 192 -14.87 -7.46 -12.95
N ASP A 193 -15.36 -8.69 -12.92
CA ASP A 193 -16.54 -9.05 -13.71
C ASP A 193 -17.68 -8.11 -13.30
N SER A 194 -18.30 -7.43 -14.27
CA SER A 194 -19.36 -6.46 -14.00
C SER A 194 -20.50 -7.15 -13.26
N ILE A 195 -20.82 -6.68 -12.05
CA ILE A 195 -22.01 -7.14 -11.34
C ILE A 195 -23.21 -6.67 -12.18
N LYS A 196 -23.92 -7.61 -12.79
CA LYS A 196 -25.16 -7.31 -13.52
C LYS A 196 -26.29 -7.19 -12.52
N THR A 197 -26.60 -5.95 -12.15
CA THR A 197 -27.75 -5.58 -11.34
C THR A 197 -28.84 -4.95 -12.20
N PRO A 198 -30.08 -4.87 -11.71
CA PRO A 198 -31.14 -4.15 -12.41
C PRO A 198 -30.84 -2.67 -12.71
N LEU A 199 -29.93 -2.06 -11.94
CA LEU A 199 -29.41 -0.70 -12.15
C LEU A 199 -27.87 -0.75 -12.26
N GLU A 200 -27.35 -0.52 -13.46
CA GLU A 200 -25.90 -0.50 -13.73
C GLU A 200 -25.35 0.94 -13.68
N LEU A 201 -24.16 1.13 -13.09
CA LEU A 201 -23.41 2.39 -13.17
C LEU A 201 -22.27 2.25 -14.18
N LYS A 202 -22.27 3.10 -15.21
CA LYS A 202 -21.25 3.16 -16.25
C LYS A 202 -20.48 4.46 -16.14
N VAL A 203 -19.15 4.36 -16.14
CA VAL A 203 -18.28 5.53 -16.15
C VAL A 203 -18.19 6.07 -17.58
N LEU A 204 -18.55 7.34 -17.80
CA LEU A 204 -18.51 7.97 -19.13
C LEU A 204 -17.11 8.49 -19.48
N ASN A 205 -16.30 8.81 -18.46
CA ASN A 205 -14.93 9.25 -18.63
C ASN A 205 -14.04 8.64 -17.54
N GLU A 206 -12.98 7.94 -17.95
CA GLU A 206 -12.02 7.29 -17.03
C GLU A 206 -11.19 8.29 -16.20
N LYS A 207 -11.35 9.60 -16.46
CA LYS A 207 -10.66 10.67 -15.72
C LYS A 207 -11.64 11.45 -14.84
N CYS A 208 -11.29 11.55 -13.56
CA CYS A 208 -11.96 12.49 -12.65
C CYS A 208 -11.44 13.92 -12.91
N GLN A 209 -12.34 14.87 -13.11
CA GLN A 209 -11.99 16.27 -13.29
C GLN A 209 -11.77 16.92 -11.92
N ARG A 210 -10.61 17.55 -11.71
CA ARG A 210 -10.38 18.34 -10.49
C ARG A 210 -11.16 19.65 -10.60
N VAL A 211 -12.01 19.92 -9.62
CA VAL A 211 -12.80 21.16 -9.55
C VAL A 211 -12.31 22.13 -8.48
N ALA A 212 -11.69 21.61 -7.41
CA ALA A 212 -11.06 22.43 -6.37
C ALA A 212 -9.90 21.67 -5.73
N GLU A 213 -9.30 22.25 -4.68
CA GLU A 213 -8.35 21.52 -3.85
C GLU A 213 -9.05 20.31 -3.20
N LYS A 214 -8.47 19.11 -3.40
CA LYS A 214 -8.99 17.83 -2.89
C LYS A 214 -10.45 17.52 -3.25
N SER A 215 -10.94 18.08 -4.36
CA SER A 215 -12.32 17.90 -4.81
C SER A 215 -12.34 17.63 -6.32
N TRP A 216 -13.15 16.65 -6.71
CA TRP A 216 -13.21 16.12 -8.07
C TRP A 216 -14.64 15.81 -8.50
N GLU A 217 -14.81 15.65 -9.80
CA GLU A 217 -16.06 15.24 -10.43
C GLU A 217 -15.84 14.04 -11.36
N LEU A 218 -16.82 13.14 -11.38
CA LEU A 218 -16.87 11.96 -12.25
C LEU A 218 -18.18 11.94 -13.03
N SER A 219 -18.09 11.89 -14.35
CA SER A 219 -19.28 11.72 -15.20
C SER A 219 -19.64 10.23 -15.29
N VAL A 220 -20.87 9.90 -14.91
CA VAL A 220 -21.41 8.54 -14.96
C VAL A 220 -22.76 8.52 -15.66
N GLU A 221 -23.16 7.33 -16.08
CA GLU A 221 -24.49 7.02 -16.60
C GLU A 221 -25.06 5.85 -15.81
N LEU A 222 -26.26 6.04 -15.27
CA LEU A 222 -27.06 4.96 -14.72
C LEU A 222 -27.91 4.35 -15.83
N VAL A 223 -27.92 3.03 -15.92
CA VAL A 223 -28.70 2.26 -16.90
C VAL A 223 -29.63 1.34 -16.13
N ALA A 224 -30.93 1.62 -16.19
CA ALA A 224 -31.95 0.84 -15.48
C ALA A 224 -32.65 -0.12 -16.44
N SER A 225 -32.60 -1.42 -16.13
CA SER A 225 -33.35 -2.47 -16.86
C SER A 225 -34.79 -2.63 -16.35
N VAL A 226 -35.09 -2.11 -15.15
CA VAL A 226 -36.42 -2.05 -14.53
C VAL A 226 -36.64 -0.66 -13.98
N ARG A 227 -37.89 -0.29 -13.67
CA ARG A 227 -38.13 0.93 -12.91
C ARG A 227 -37.46 0.84 -11.55
N VAL A 228 -36.69 1.87 -11.20
CA VAL A 228 -36.02 2.00 -9.91
C VAL A 228 -36.33 3.37 -9.30
N ASP A 229 -36.48 3.40 -7.98
CA ASP A 229 -36.84 4.59 -7.21
C ASP A 229 -35.84 4.76 -6.04
N ASN A 230 -35.81 5.95 -5.41
CA ASN A 230 -34.99 6.28 -4.22
C ASN A 230 -33.50 5.90 -4.35
N ILE A 231 -32.89 6.25 -5.48
CA ILE A 231 -31.50 5.89 -5.78
C ILE A 231 -30.58 6.78 -4.94
N CYS A 232 -29.64 6.17 -4.22
CA CYS A 232 -28.54 6.87 -3.56
C CYS A 232 -27.19 6.24 -3.92
N ILE A 233 -26.28 7.09 -4.37
CA ILE A 233 -24.89 6.76 -4.67
C ILE A 233 -24.02 7.44 -3.63
N LYS A 234 -23.30 6.65 -2.84
CA LYS A 234 -22.42 7.15 -1.79
C LYS A 234 -20.99 6.70 -2.03
N PHE A 235 -20.06 7.65 -1.95
CA PHE A 235 -18.63 7.31 -1.99
C PHE A 235 -18.20 6.70 -0.67
N GLU A 236 -17.41 5.63 -0.73
CA GLU A 236 -16.83 5.01 0.46
C GLU A 236 -15.57 5.76 0.92
N ALA A 237 -15.24 5.61 2.21
CA ALA A 237 -14.03 6.17 2.78
C ALA A 237 -12.78 5.72 1.97
N PRO A 238 -11.82 6.62 1.70
CA PRO A 238 -11.63 7.94 2.30
C PRO A 238 -12.36 9.08 1.59
N PHE A 239 -13.22 8.78 0.62
CA PHE A 239 -13.93 9.79 -0.16
C PHE A 239 -15.21 10.24 0.54
N ILE A 240 -15.59 11.48 0.26
CA ILE A 240 -16.78 12.12 0.81
C ILE A 240 -17.55 12.69 -0.37
N GLY A 241 -18.73 12.12 -0.64
CA GLY A 241 -19.62 12.53 -1.70
C GLY A 241 -20.86 11.66 -1.71
N GLU A 242 -21.99 12.24 -2.05
CA GLU A 242 -23.27 11.56 -2.15
C GLU A 242 -24.10 12.21 -3.27
N ALA A 243 -24.83 11.40 -4.01
CA ALA A 243 -25.80 11.84 -4.99
C ALA A 243 -27.08 11.01 -4.87
N SER A 244 -28.23 11.64 -5.08
CA SER A 244 -29.51 10.95 -5.03
C SER A 244 -30.38 11.30 -6.22
N LEU A 245 -31.20 10.35 -6.64
CA LEU A 245 -32.21 10.52 -7.69
C LEU A 245 -33.52 9.89 -7.25
N THR A 246 -34.62 10.52 -7.62
CA THR A 246 -35.94 10.03 -7.23
C THR A 246 -36.32 8.76 -8.00
N THR A 247 -36.21 8.76 -9.32
CA THR A 247 -36.70 7.66 -10.16
C THR A 247 -35.92 7.59 -11.47
N ILE A 248 -35.68 6.37 -11.96
CA ILE A 248 -35.34 6.10 -13.37
C ILE A 248 -36.37 5.11 -13.90
N ALA A 249 -36.98 5.45 -15.03
CA ALA A 249 -37.96 4.58 -15.68
C ALA A 249 -37.30 3.30 -16.21
N GLU A 250 -38.13 2.29 -16.45
CA GLU A 250 -37.67 1.04 -17.05
C GLU A 250 -36.99 1.28 -18.41
N ASN A 251 -35.91 0.54 -18.68
CA ASN A 251 -35.11 0.63 -19.91
C ASN A 251 -34.62 2.04 -20.24
N SER A 252 -34.43 2.87 -19.22
CA SER A 252 -34.00 4.25 -19.37
C SER A 252 -32.59 4.46 -18.83
N THR A 253 -31.94 5.51 -19.34
CA THR A 253 -30.62 5.93 -18.89
C THR A 253 -30.66 7.33 -18.31
N GLN A 254 -29.83 7.58 -17.31
CA GLN A 254 -29.71 8.89 -16.68
C GLN A 254 -28.24 9.24 -16.48
N LYS A 255 -27.83 10.36 -17.07
CA LYS A 255 -26.47 10.90 -16.89
C LYS A 255 -26.39 11.71 -15.62
N LEU A 256 -25.26 11.59 -14.93
CA LEU A 256 -24.97 12.23 -13.66
C LEU A 256 -23.54 12.73 -13.62
N LEU A 257 -23.35 13.81 -12.88
CA LEU A 257 -22.05 14.30 -12.48
C LEU A 257 -21.92 14.09 -10.98
N LEU A 258 -21.04 13.18 -10.58
CA LEU A 258 -20.80 12.85 -9.18
C LEU A 258 -19.64 13.70 -8.65
N SER A 259 -19.94 14.62 -7.75
CA SER A 259 -18.92 15.43 -7.06
C SER A 259 -18.49 14.74 -5.76
N PHE A 260 -17.18 14.68 -5.52
CA PHE A 260 -16.62 14.07 -4.32
C PHE A 260 -15.33 14.76 -3.87
N SER A 261 -14.96 14.57 -2.62
CA SER A 261 -13.76 15.12 -2.00
C SER A 261 -13.03 14.09 -1.15
N ALA A 262 -11.82 14.41 -0.68
CA ALA A 262 -11.08 13.59 0.27
C ALA A 262 -10.28 14.48 1.25
N PRO A 263 -10.00 14.02 2.48
CA PRO A 263 -9.22 14.82 3.45
C PRO A 263 -7.76 15.04 3.01
N VAL A 264 -7.27 14.18 2.13
CA VAL A 264 -5.91 14.21 1.58
C VAL A 264 -5.95 14.26 0.05
N GLU A 265 -4.95 14.91 -0.54
CA GLU A 265 -4.81 14.97 -1.99
C GLU A 265 -4.57 13.58 -2.57
N GLN A 266 -5.24 13.29 -3.67
CA GLN A 266 -5.16 12.02 -4.39
C GLN A 266 -4.39 12.26 -5.68
N SER A 267 -3.25 11.60 -5.83
CA SER A 267 -2.46 11.62 -7.06
C SER A 267 -2.46 10.23 -7.68
N GLY A 268 -2.78 10.15 -8.97
CA GLY A 268 -2.78 8.89 -9.71
C GLY A 268 -3.84 7.89 -9.25
N LEU A 269 -5.01 8.38 -8.80
CA LEU A 269 -6.11 7.55 -8.33
C LEU A 269 -6.49 6.46 -9.34
N ARG A 270 -6.58 5.20 -8.90
CA ARG A 270 -6.88 4.04 -9.77
C ARG A 270 -8.15 3.26 -9.42
N ALA A 271 -8.74 3.54 -8.25
CA ALA A 271 -9.96 2.88 -7.79
C ALA A 271 -10.79 3.85 -6.94
N LEU A 272 -12.10 3.87 -7.21
CA LEU A 272 -13.14 4.53 -6.42
C LEU A 272 -14.11 3.44 -5.99
N SER A 273 -14.37 3.34 -4.70
CA SER A 273 -15.44 2.49 -4.19
C SER A 273 -16.67 3.33 -3.92
N LEU A 274 -17.82 2.82 -4.34
CA LEU A 274 -19.11 3.44 -4.15
C LEU A 274 -20.13 2.38 -3.74
N GLN A 275 -21.09 2.80 -2.93
CA GLN A 275 -22.26 2.05 -2.57
C GLN A 275 -23.45 2.61 -3.36
N LEU A 276 -24.20 1.72 -4.02
CA LEU A 276 -25.37 2.07 -4.81
C LEU A 276 -26.60 1.41 -4.18
N THR A 277 -27.45 2.22 -3.58
CA THR A 277 -28.72 1.77 -2.99
C THR A 277 -29.91 2.25 -3.82
N TYR A 278 -30.94 1.44 -3.96
CA TYR A 278 -32.16 1.80 -4.69
C TYR A 278 -33.33 0.86 -4.35
N ASP A 279 -34.54 1.33 -4.62
CA ASP A 279 -35.76 0.55 -4.53
C ASP A 279 -36.20 0.07 -5.92
N ARG A 280 -36.74 -1.15 -5.98
CA ARG A 280 -37.48 -1.67 -7.14
C ARG A 280 -38.73 -2.38 -6.65
N THR A 281 -39.61 -2.76 -7.56
CA THR A 281 -40.84 -3.48 -7.20
C THR A 281 -40.52 -4.71 -6.33
N GLY A 282 -40.93 -4.65 -5.06
CA GLY A 282 -40.79 -5.74 -4.09
C GLY A 282 -39.40 -5.92 -3.46
N ALA A 283 -38.43 -5.03 -3.67
CA ALA A 283 -37.10 -5.16 -3.07
C ALA A 283 -36.38 -3.81 -2.87
N HIS A 284 -35.52 -3.77 -1.84
CA HIS A 284 -34.51 -2.74 -1.62
C HIS A 284 -33.12 -3.37 -1.86
N GLU A 285 -32.30 -2.74 -2.66
CA GLU A 285 -30.99 -3.24 -3.11
C GLU A 285 -29.86 -2.35 -2.56
N VAL A 286 -28.70 -2.95 -2.25
CA VAL A 286 -27.50 -2.30 -1.67
C VAL A 286 -26.23 -2.78 -2.34
#